data_AF-A0A6M8VTQ9-F1
#
_entry.id   AF-A0A6M8VTQ9-F1
#
_cell.length_a   1.000
_cell.length_b   1.000
_cell.length_c   1.000
_cell.angle_alpha   90.00
_cell.angle_beta   90.00
_cell.angle_gamma   90.00
#
_symmetry.space_group_name_H-M   'P 1'
#
loop_
_entity.id
_entity.type
_entity.pdbx_description
1 polymer ?
#
loop_
_entity_poly.entity_id
_entity_poly.type
_entity_poly.pdbx_seq_one_letter_code
_entity_poly.pdbx_strand_id
1 'polypeptide(L)'
;MTEQSSNRIKILLSTAFCGLMLFGCQNSSSQTGMYQQALESRQQITHSNAGEAVQLYERLYARNSGDIGITVKYAEALRKAGMPQQALTVLSPLAESQMKAKPAVLVEYAASNIAVGRFMHAQHALDKFYGLDKKNAADKDDLQPQALNLNGLVLSASGHHAEAEEKYREALASWLGNPSVVMNNLALSLAQQGKFDEALDFLEQAQRQSTPEQQGMHDQNLALVEKLQKKSAKKK
;
A
#
# COMPACT_ATOMS: atom_id res chain seq x y z
N MET A 1 19.68 70.49 28.05
CA MET A 1 20.13 71.32 26.92
C MET A 1 21.61 71.04 26.73
N THR A 2 22.02 70.74 25.48
CA THR A 2 23.40 70.72 24.92
C THR A 2 24.42 69.80 25.60
N GLU A 3 25.31 69.04 24.97
CA GLU A 3 25.70 68.83 23.57
C GLU A 3 26.62 67.58 23.58
N GLN A 4 26.44 66.70 22.61
CA GLN A 4 27.49 66.13 21.75
C GLN A 4 28.82 65.64 22.38
N SER A 5 29.00 64.31 22.48
CA SER A 5 30.32 63.69 22.33
C SER A 5 30.29 62.64 21.22
N SER A 6 30.86 63.03 20.08
CA SER A 6 31.20 62.18 18.94
C SER A 6 32.18 61.09 19.35
N ASN A 7 31.97 59.84 18.90
CA ASN A 7 33.10 58.98 18.58
C ASN A 7 32.77 57.97 17.47
N ARG A 8 33.65 57.98 16.48
CA ARG A 8 33.57 57.30 15.18
C ARG A 8 33.74 55.79 15.36
N ILE A 9 32.71 55.00 15.05
CA ILE A 9 32.84 53.54 14.95
C ILE A 9 33.21 53.19 13.50
N LYS A 10 34.46 52.75 13.33
CA LYS A 10 34.99 52.22 12.08
C LYS A 10 34.39 50.84 11.81
N ILE A 11 33.88 50.67 10.59
CA ILE A 11 33.42 49.43 10.00
C ILE A 11 34.60 48.46 9.87
N LEU A 12 34.46 47.25 10.42
CA LEU A 12 35.29 46.10 10.10
C LEU A 12 34.36 44.91 9.81
N LEU A 13 34.30 44.55 8.53
CA LEU A 13 33.64 43.35 8.02
C LEU A 13 34.29 42.11 8.63
N SER A 14 33.49 41.30 9.31
CA SER A 14 33.83 39.93 9.71
C SER A 14 32.74 39.01 9.21
N THR A 15 32.97 38.44 8.04
CA THR A 15 32.16 37.38 7.41
C THR A 15 32.27 36.10 8.23
N ALA A 16 31.25 35.82 9.05
CA ALA A 16 31.07 34.51 9.67
C ALA A 16 30.34 33.59 8.68
N PHE A 17 31.13 32.84 7.92
CA PHE A 17 30.69 31.69 7.14
C PHE A 17 30.65 30.48 8.08
N CYS A 18 29.46 29.97 8.41
CA CYS A 18 29.31 28.67 9.06
C CYS A 18 27.98 28.03 8.68
N GLY A 19 28.07 27.12 7.70
CA GLY A 19 27.44 25.80 7.79
C GLY A 19 25.92 25.73 7.65
N LEU A 20 25.40 25.99 6.45
CA LEU A 20 24.17 25.36 5.99
C LEU A 20 24.39 23.84 5.92
N MET A 21 24.03 23.12 6.98
CA MET A 21 23.77 21.69 6.92
C MET A 21 22.42 21.49 6.23
N LEU A 22 22.41 21.60 4.90
CA LEU A 22 21.36 21.01 4.09
C LEU A 22 21.54 19.49 4.16
N PHE A 23 20.91 18.86 5.15
CA PHE A 23 20.60 17.44 5.01
C PHE A 23 19.71 17.30 3.76
N GLY A 24 20.28 16.68 2.73
CA GLY A 24 19.64 16.46 1.45
C GLY A 24 18.43 15.54 1.59
N CYS A 25 17.25 16.12 1.83
CA CYS A 25 15.98 15.52 1.46
C CYS A 25 15.76 15.74 -0.06
N GLN A 26 16.60 15.13 -0.90
CA GLN A 26 16.39 15.09 -2.34
C GLN A 26 16.34 13.64 -2.82
N ASN A 27 15.32 12.89 -2.37
CA ASN A 27 14.82 11.75 -3.16
C ASN A 27 13.47 11.17 -2.73
N SER A 28 12.97 11.49 -1.53
CA SER A 28 11.76 10.86 -0.96
C SER A 28 10.46 11.15 -1.75
N SER A 29 10.41 12.26 -2.50
CA SER A 29 9.25 12.61 -3.33
C SER A 29 9.07 11.69 -4.54
N SER A 30 10.16 11.13 -5.07
CA SER A 30 10.09 10.20 -6.23
C SER A 30 9.76 8.76 -5.81
N GLN A 31 10.18 8.35 -4.61
CA GLN A 31 9.99 6.99 -4.09
C GLN A 31 8.54 6.74 -3.64
N THR A 32 7.95 7.70 -2.93
CA THR A 32 6.53 7.66 -2.53
C THR A 32 5.60 7.76 -3.75
N GLY A 33 5.99 8.54 -4.77
CA GLY A 33 5.19 8.78 -5.96
C GLY A 33 4.95 7.52 -6.82
N MET A 34 5.90 6.60 -6.88
CA MET A 34 5.74 5.36 -7.66
C MET A 34 4.73 4.42 -7.03
N TYR A 35 4.78 4.27 -5.71
CA TYR A 35 3.82 3.45 -4.98
C TYR A 35 2.41 4.05 -5.07
N GLN A 36 2.31 5.37 -4.94
CA GLN A 36 1.05 6.09 -5.14
C GLN A 36 0.49 5.88 -6.56
N GLN A 37 1.35 5.96 -7.59
CA GLN A 37 0.96 5.70 -8.98
C GLN A 37 0.52 4.26 -9.20
N ALA A 38 1.13 3.28 -8.52
CA ALA A 38 0.71 1.89 -8.57
C ALA A 38 -0.60 1.61 -7.81
N LEU A 39 -0.89 2.38 -6.76
CA LEU A 39 -2.20 2.35 -6.10
C LEU A 39 -3.29 2.97 -6.99
N GLU A 40 -2.98 4.06 -7.68
CA GLU A 40 -3.90 4.70 -8.62
C GLU A 40 -4.19 3.80 -9.83
N SER A 41 -3.19 3.12 -10.37
CA SER A 41 -3.41 2.15 -11.46
C SER A 41 -4.27 0.96 -11.02
N ARG A 42 -4.21 0.56 -9.74
CA ARG A 42 -5.14 -0.42 -9.15
C ARG A 42 -6.57 0.11 -9.03
N GLN A 43 -6.74 1.38 -8.68
CA GLN A 43 -8.07 2.00 -8.55
C GLN A 43 -8.77 2.16 -9.91
N GLN A 44 -8.01 2.29 -10.99
CA GLN A 44 -8.54 2.34 -12.36
C GLN A 44 -9.03 0.98 -12.88
N ILE A 45 -8.77 -0.12 -12.16
CA ILE A 45 -9.37 -1.44 -12.42
C ILE A 45 -10.83 -1.42 -11.94
N THR A 46 -11.67 -0.60 -12.55
CA THR A 46 -13.13 -0.61 -12.32
C THR A 46 -13.77 -1.64 -13.24
N HIS A 47 -14.38 -2.67 -12.67
CA HIS A 47 -14.97 -3.77 -13.43
C HIS A 47 -16.47 -3.57 -13.72
N SER A 48 -16.91 -4.08 -14.88
CA SER A 48 -18.31 -4.39 -15.17
C SER A 48 -18.87 -5.47 -14.20
N ASN A 49 -18.05 -6.46 -13.84
CA ASN A 49 -18.45 -7.57 -12.95
C ASN A 49 -18.46 -7.20 -11.46
N ALA A 50 -17.72 -6.17 -11.04
CA ALA A 50 -17.72 -5.74 -9.65
C ALA A 50 -19.07 -5.12 -9.26
N GLY A 51 -19.72 -4.41 -10.19
CA GLY A 51 -21.09 -3.91 -9.99
C GLY A 51 -22.10 -5.03 -9.77
N GLU A 52 -22.01 -6.12 -10.53
CA GLU A 52 -22.88 -7.30 -10.35
C GLU A 52 -22.63 -7.99 -8.99
N ALA A 53 -21.36 -8.12 -8.59
CA ALA A 53 -21.00 -8.66 -7.29
C ALA A 53 -21.55 -7.79 -6.15
N VAL A 54 -21.46 -6.46 -6.27
CA VAL A 54 -22.06 -5.52 -5.31
C VAL A 54 -23.56 -5.75 -5.20
N GLN A 55 -24.30 -5.80 -6.31
CA GLN A 55 -25.76 -6.01 -6.30
C GLN A 55 -26.16 -7.38 -5.71
N LEU A 56 -25.37 -8.43 -5.98
CA LEU A 56 -25.61 -9.75 -5.41
C LEU A 56 -25.44 -9.72 -3.88
N TYR A 57 -24.29 -9.25 -3.41
CA TYR A 57 -23.98 -9.27 -1.99
C TYR A 57 -24.75 -8.23 -1.19
N GLU A 58 -25.15 -7.11 -1.79
CA GLU A 58 -26.07 -6.14 -1.20
C GLU A 58 -27.42 -6.79 -0.87
N ARG A 59 -27.99 -7.55 -1.82
CA ARG A 59 -29.25 -8.29 -1.57
C ARG A 59 -29.11 -9.35 -0.49
N LEU A 60 -27.98 -10.05 -0.43
CA LEU A 60 -27.71 -11.05 0.60
C LEU A 60 -27.52 -10.39 1.97
N TYR A 61 -26.77 -9.28 2.02
CA TYR A 61 -26.54 -8.49 3.22
C TYR A 61 -27.85 -7.88 3.76
N ALA A 62 -28.71 -7.37 2.88
CA ALA A 62 -30.04 -6.85 3.27
C ALA A 62 -30.93 -7.92 3.91
N ARG A 63 -30.77 -9.19 3.53
CA ARG A 63 -31.51 -10.32 4.12
C ARG A 63 -30.90 -10.79 5.43
N ASN A 64 -29.57 -10.74 5.57
CA ASN A 64 -28.88 -11.20 6.77
C ASN A 64 -27.57 -10.42 7.00
N SER A 65 -27.68 -9.23 7.57
CA SER A 65 -26.54 -8.36 7.90
C SER A 65 -25.74 -8.82 9.13
N GLY A 66 -26.22 -9.85 9.83
CA GLY A 66 -25.52 -10.46 10.97
C GLY A 66 -24.44 -11.47 10.57
N ASP A 67 -24.49 -11.97 9.34
CA ASP A 67 -23.54 -12.96 8.82
C ASP A 67 -22.21 -12.28 8.43
N ILE A 68 -21.14 -12.65 9.12
CA ILE A 68 -19.80 -12.09 8.92
C ILE A 68 -19.28 -12.41 7.52
N GLY A 69 -19.52 -13.63 7.01
CA GLY A 69 -19.04 -14.05 5.70
C GLY A 69 -19.69 -13.26 4.57
N ILE A 70 -21.01 -13.04 4.64
CA ILE A 70 -21.74 -12.18 3.70
C ILE A 70 -21.26 -10.74 3.79
N THR A 71 -21.08 -10.22 5.01
CA THR A 71 -20.62 -8.85 5.26
C THR A 71 -19.24 -8.59 4.66
N VAL A 72 -18.30 -9.52 4.85
CA VAL A 72 -16.95 -9.43 4.28
C VAL A 72 -17.00 -9.47 2.75
N LYS A 73 -17.75 -10.42 2.16
CA LYS A 73 -17.87 -10.52 0.70
C LYS A 73 -18.53 -9.28 0.08
N TYR A 74 -19.50 -8.68 0.78
CA TYR A 74 -20.11 -7.43 0.35
C TYR A 74 -19.11 -6.28 0.38
N ALA A 75 -18.34 -6.15 1.46
CA ALA A 75 -17.31 -5.12 1.57
C ALA A 75 -16.18 -5.30 0.55
N GLU A 76 -15.76 -6.54 0.28
CA GLU A 76 -14.80 -6.86 -0.77
C GLU A 76 -15.31 -6.45 -2.15
N ALA A 77 -16.57 -6.75 -2.47
CA ALA A 77 -17.20 -6.33 -3.71
C ALA A 77 -17.24 -4.80 -3.83
N LEU A 78 -17.63 -4.09 -2.76
CA LEU A 78 -17.61 -2.63 -2.71
C LEU A 78 -16.20 -2.07 -2.96
N ARG A 79 -15.17 -2.60 -2.31
CA ARG A 79 -13.78 -2.17 -2.53
C ARG A 79 -13.34 -2.40 -3.97
N LYS A 80 -13.59 -3.58 -4.53
CA LYS A 80 -13.27 -3.92 -5.92
C LYS A 80 -14.08 -3.11 -6.95
N ALA A 81 -15.25 -2.61 -6.57
CA ALA A 81 -16.05 -1.70 -7.38
C ALA A 81 -15.61 -0.22 -7.29
N GLY A 82 -14.50 0.08 -6.59
CA GLY A 82 -14.04 1.45 -6.40
C GLY A 82 -14.80 2.22 -5.32
N MET A 83 -15.49 1.53 -4.41
CA MET A 83 -16.27 2.10 -3.31
C MET A 83 -15.67 1.75 -1.93
N PRO A 84 -14.34 1.88 -1.71
CA PRO A 84 -13.69 1.41 -0.49
C PRO A 84 -14.17 2.15 0.77
N GLN A 85 -14.66 3.39 0.64
CA GLN A 85 -15.21 4.12 1.78
C GLN A 85 -16.52 3.49 2.30
N GLN A 86 -17.35 2.93 1.41
CA GLN A 86 -18.55 2.19 1.79
C GLN A 86 -18.20 0.83 2.40
N ALA A 87 -17.19 0.15 1.84
CA ALA A 87 -16.65 -1.08 2.42
C ALA A 87 -16.22 -0.87 3.89
N LEU A 88 -15.54 0.24 4.18
CA LEU A 88 -15.15 0.61 5.54
C LEU A 88 -16.35 0.86 6.45
N THR A 89 -17.41 1.51 5.97
CA THR A 89 -18.64 1.71 6.76
C THR A 89 -19.27 0.39 7.18
N VAL A 90 -19.29 -0.60 6.29
CA VAL A 90 -19.82 -1.94 6.55
C VAL A 90 -18.95 -2.73 7.53
N LEU A 91 -17.63 -2.62 7.41
CA LEU A 91 -16.68 -3.42 8.20
C LEU A 91 -16.33 -2.86 9.58
N SER A 92 -16.36 -1.53 9.77
CA SER A 92 -15.86 -0.90 11.00
C SER A 92 -16.49 -1.48 12.28
N PRO A 93 -17.82 -1.69 12.37
CA PRO A 93 -18.43 -2.27 13.57
C PRO A 93 -17.93 -3.68 13.91
N LEU A 94 -17.54 -4.47 12.90
CA LEU A 94 -17.02 -5.83 13.10
C LEU A 94 -15.53 -5.78 13.47
N ALA A 95 -14.74 -4.94 12.80
CA ALA A 95 -13.30 -4.81 13.03
C ALA A 95 -12.96 -4.18 14.41
N GLU A 96 -13.85 -3.34 14.92
CA GLU A 96 -13.71 -2.72 16.24
C GLU A 96 -14.24 -3.60 17.37
N SER A 97 -15.09 -4.59 17.07
CA SER A 97 -15.65 -5.51 18.05
C SER A 97 -14.64 -6.59 18.47
N GLN A 98 -14.45 -6.75 19.77
CA GLN A 98 -13.56 -7.78 20.32
C GLN A 98 -13.98 -9.21 19.93
N MET A 99 -15.27 -9.49 19.78
CA MET A 99 -15.77 -10.83 19.46
C MET A 99 -15.91 -11.09 17.96
N LYS A 100 -16.06 -10.03 17.14
CA LYS A 100 -16.36 -10.13 15.71
C LYS A 100 -15.19 -9.75 14.80
N ALA A 101 -14.06 -9.31 15.34
CA ALA A 101 -12.82 -9.07 14.62
C ALA A 101 -12.15 -10.39 14.18
N LYS A 102 -12.82 -11.13 13.29
CA LYS A 102 -12.31 -12.39 12.70
C LYS A 102 -11.24 -12.09 11.64
N PRO A 103 -10.36 -13.05 11.29
CA PRO A 103 -9.29 -12.88 10.30
C PRO A 103 -9.75 -12.24 8.99
N ALA A 104 -10.83 -12.75 8.40
CA ALA A 104 -11.38 -12.23 7.14
C ALA A 104 -11.84 -10.77 7.24
N VAL A 105 -12.44 -10.37 8.37
CA VAL A 105 -12.84 -8.98 8.63
C VAL A 105 -11.62 -8.08 8.68
N LEU A 106 -10.59 -8.48 9.43
CA LEU A 106 -9.38 -7.66 9.63
C LEU A 106 -8.58 -7.51 8.33
N VAL A 107 -8.45 -8.57 7.54
CA VAL A 107 -7.77 -8.53 6.24
C VAL A 107 -8.51 -7.62 5.27
N GLU A 108 -9.83 -7.76 5.12
CA GLU A 108 -10.59 -6.93 4.19
C GLU A 108 -10.71 -5.48 4.67
N TYR A 109 -10.76 -5.25 6.00
CA TYR A 109 -10.70 -3.90 6.59
C TYR A 109 -9.34 -3.23 6.36
N ALA A 110 -8.23 -3.98 6.49
CA ALA A 110 -6.89 -3.48 6.16
C ALA A 110 -6.78 -3.14 4.67
N ALA A 111 -7.24 -4.03 3.79
CA ALA A 111 -7.26 -3.79 2.34
C ALA A 111 -8.08 -2.54 1.96
N SER A 112 -9.25 -2.36 2.58
CA SER A 112 -10.11 -1.20 2.38
C SER A 112 -9.48 0.10 2.89
N ASN A 113 -8.77 0.06 4.01
CA ASN A 113 -8.02 1.22 4.52
C ASN A 113 -6.84 1.58 3.60
N ILE A 114 -6.10 0.60 3.07
CA ILE A 114 -5.04 0.82 2.08
C ILE A 114 -5.61 1.49 0.83
N ALA A 115 -6.77 1.04 0.34
CA ALA A 115 -7.40 1.59 -0.85
C ALA A 115 -7.77 3.08 -0.73
N VAL A 116 -7.96 3.59 0.49
CA VAL A 116 -8.19 5.03 0.77
C VAL A 116 -6.96 5.73 1.38
N GLY A 117 -5.79 5.10 1.36
CA GLY A 117 -4.54 5.67 1.87
C GLY A 117 -4.41 5.77 3.40
N ARG A 118 -5.29 5.10 4.16
CA ARG A 118 -5.28 5.09 5.64
C ARG A 118 -4.33 4.01 6.18
N PHE A 119 -3.04 4.12 5.87
CA PHE A 119 -2.04 3.08 6.20
C PHE A 119 -1.91 2.80 7.70
N MET A 120 -2.05 3.80 8.59
CA MET A 120 -2.02 3.55 10.03
C MET A 120 -3.20 2.68 10.52
N HIS A 121 -4.39 2.86 9.94
CA HIS A 121 -5.56 2.03 10.28
C HIS A 121 -5.39 0.61 9.74
N ALA A 122 -4.82 0.48 8.54
CA ALA A 122 -4.48 -0.82 7.98
C ALA A 122 -3.43 -1.56 8.85
N GLN A 123 -2.40 -0.86 9.30
CA GLN A 123 -1.40 -1.41 10.21
C GLN A 123 -2.05 -1.91 11.50
N HIS A 124 -2.88 -1.09 12.16
CA HIS A 124 -3.58 -1.48 13.38
C HIS A 124 -4.47 -2.72 13.19
N ALA A 125 -5.14 -2.85 12.04
CA ALA A 125 -5.94 -4.03 11.72
C ALA A 125 -5.06 -5.30 11.53
N LEU A 126 -3.90 -5.16 10.90
CA LEU A 126 -2.92 -6.24 10.74
C LEU A 126 -2.29 -6.64 12.07
N ASP A 127 -1.98 -5.68 12.95
CA ASP A 127 -1.48 -5.96 14.30
C ASP A 127 -2.50 -6.77 15.10
N LYS A 128 -3.78 -6.39 15.03
CA LYS A 128 -4.89 -7.17 15.59
C LYS A 128 -4.95 -8.58 14.98
N PHE A 129 -4.82 -8.71 13.66
CA PHE A 129 -4.85 -10.01 12.97
C PHE A 129 -3.75 -10.94 13.50
N TYR A 130 -2.53 -10.43 13.64
CA TYR A 130 -1.41 -11.21 14.17
C TYR A 130 -1.59 -11.54 15.65
N GLY A 131 -2.19 -10.63 16.44
CA GLY A 131 -2.50 -10.81 17.86
C GLY A 131 -3.76 -11.62 18.18
N LEU A 132 -4.49 -12.15 17.20
CA LEU A 132 -5.68 -12.97 17.45
C LEU A 132 -5.34 -14.22 18.25
N ASP A 133 -6.15 -14.50 19.26
CA ASP A 133 -6.10 -15.74 20.02
C ASP A 133 -6.66 -16.92 19.20
N LYS A 134 -6.24 -18.14 19.55
CA LYS A 134 -6.60 -19.37 18.79
C LYS A 134 -8.11 -19.53 18.55
N LYS A 135 -8.95 -19.10 19.50
CA LYS A 135 -10.42 -19.17 19.39
C LYS A 135 -11.01 -18.22 18.34
N ASN A 136 -10.30 -17.14 18.00
CA ASN A 136 -10.72 -16.16 17.00
C ASN A 136 -9.93 -16.26 15.71
N ALA A 137 -8.87 -17.07 15.64
CA ALA A 137 -7.98 -17.23 14.50
C ALA A 137 -8.41 -18.31 13.49
N ALA A 138 -9.70 -18.66 13.43
CA ALA A 138 -10.19 -19.58 12.40
C ALA A 138 -9.89 -19.03 11.00
N ASP A 139 -9.39 -19.88 10.11
CA ASP A 139 -8.98 -19.54 8.73
C ASP A 139 -7.84 -18.50 8.65
N LYS A 140 -7.16 -18.20 9.77
CA LYS A 140 -6.04 -17.25 9.80
C LYS A 140 -4.89 -17.71 8.91
N ASP A 141 -4.57 -19.01 8.93
CA ASP A 141 -3.47 -19.57 8.16
C ASP A 141 -3.73 -19.45 6.64
N ASP A 142 -4.98 -19.65 6.21
CA ASP A 142 -5.39 -19.48 4.80
C ASP A 142 -5.33 -18.02 4.35
N LEU A 143 -5.48 -17.09 5.29
CA LEU A 143 -5.45 -15.63 5.07
C LEU A 143 -4.09 -14.99 5.35
N GLN A 144 -3.14 -15.76 5.89
CA GLN A 144 -1.80 -15.30 6.24
C GLN A 144 -1.04 -14.73 5.01
N PRO A 145 -1.06 -15.36 3.81
CA PRO A 145 -0.40 -14.80 2.64
C PRO A 145 -0.95 -13.42 2.25
N GLN A 146 -2.26 -13.22 2.33
CA GLN A 146 -2.94 -11.96 2.02
C GLN A 146 -2.58 -10.90 3.06
N ALA A 147 -2.57 -11.26 4.35
CA ALA A 147 -2.15 -10.36 5.42
C ALA A 147 -0.68 -9.93 5.27
N LEU A 148 0.22 -10.84 4.87
CA LEU A 148 1.63 -10.53 4.58
C LEU A 148 1.76 -9.58 3.40
N ASN A 149 1.02 -9.80 2.31
CA ASN A 149 1.01 -8.88 1.17
C ASN A 149 0.48 -7.49 1.55
N LEU A 150 -0.56 -7.40 2.39
CA LEU A 150 -1.07 -6.11 2.89
C LEU A 150 -0.07 -5.42 3.82
N ASN A 151 0.66 -6.18 4.64
CA ASN A 151 1.74 -5.65 5.48
C ASN A 151 2.88 -5.08 4.63
N GLY A 152 3.29 -5.80 3.59
CA GLY A 152 4.28 -5.31 2.61
C GLY A 152 3.84 -4.01 1.93
N LEU A 153 2.55 -3.87 1.62
CA LEU A 153 1.98 -2.63 1.06
C LEU A 153 2.11 -1.47 2.05
N VAL A 154 1.77 -1.68 3.33
CA VAL A 154 1.93 -0.65 4.38
C VAL A 154 3.40 -0.25 4.57
N LEU A 155 4.31 -1.21 4.58
CA LEU A 155 5.76 -0.97 4.68
C LEU A 155 6.28 -0.19 3.47
N SER A 156 5.88 -0.58 2.27
CA SER A 156 6.23 0.10 1.01
C SER A 156 5.73 1.55 1.00
N ALA A 157 4.50 1.80 1.44
CA ALA A 157 3.93 3.14 1.56
C ALA A 157 4.73 4.03 2.53
N SER A 158 5.39 3.41 3.51
CA SER A 158 6.18 4.07 4.55
C SER A 158 7.68 4.15 4.19
N GLY A 159 8.08 3.73 2.98
CA GLY A 159 9.48 3.75 2.51
C GLY A 159 10.34 2.57 2.97
N HIS A 160 9.79 1.62 3.73
CA HIS A 160 10.51 0.44 4.25
C HIS A 160 10.53 -0.68 3.20
N HIS A 161 11.18 -0.43 2.06
CA HIS A 161 11.12 -1.32 0.89
C HIS A 161 11.81 -2.68 1.08
N ALA A 162 12.88 -2.73 1.88
CA ALA A 162 13.56 -3.99 2.19
C ALA A 162 12.69 -4.91 3.06
N GLU A 163 12.08 -4.37 4.11
CA GLU A 163 11.14 -5.11 4.96
C GLU A 163 9.88 -5.51 4.17
N ALA A 164 9.39 -4.63 3.29
CA ALA A 164 8.28 -4.96 2.42
C ALA A 164 8.60 -6.12 1.47
N GLU A 165 9.81 -6.16 0.90
CA GLU A 165 10.29 -7.27 0.07
C GLU A 165 10.22 -8.61 0.83
N GLU A 166 10.70 -8.65 2.08
CA GLU A 166 10.62 -9.85 2.91
C GLU A 166 9.17 -10.34 3.03
N LYS A 167 8.24 -9.43 3.37
CA LYS A 167 6.82 -9.77 3.52
C LYS A 167 6.18 -10.25 2.22
N TYR A 168 6.52 -9.64 1.08
CA TYR A 168 6.00 -10.12 -0.20
C TYR A 168 6.57 -11.49 -0.58
N ARG A 169 7.83 -11.77 -0.29
CA ARG A 169 8.42 -13.10 -0.54
C ARG A 169 7.79 -14.17 0.36
N GLU A 170 7.58 -13.87 1.64
CA GLU A 170 6.84 -14.75 2.56
C GLU A 170 5.41 -15.02 2.06
N ALA A 171 4.70 -13.97 1.62
CA ALA A 171 3.37 -14.09 1.04
C ALA A 171 3.37 -14.98 -0.20
N LEU A 172 4.32 -14.76 -1.12
CA LEU A 172 4.42 -15.50 -2.37
C LEU A 172 4.69 -16.99 -2.15
N ALA A 173 5.50 -17.33 -1.14
CA ALA A 173 5.85 -18.72 -0.82
C ALA A 173 4.64 -19.58 -0.38
N SER A 174 3.57 -18.95 0.09
CA SER A 174 2.36 -19.62 0.60
C SER A 174 1.08 -19.16 -0.09
N TRP A 175 1.20 -18.43 -1.21
CA TRP A 175 0.06 -17.82 -1.87
C TRP A 175 -0.90 -18.86 -2.47
N LEU A 176 -2.19 -18.71 -2.17
CA LEU A 176 -3.24 -19.54 -2.76
C LEU A 176 -3.88 -18.83 -3.95
N GLY A 177 -3.91 -19.50 -5.11
CA GLY A 177 -4.47 -18.95 -6.35
C GLY A 177 -3.44 -18.19 -7.18
N ASN A 178 -3.90 -17.15 -7.88
CA ASN A 178 -3.07 -16.40 -8.82
C ASN A 178 -2.14 -15.40 -8.08
N PRO A 179 -0.81 -15.53 -8.17
CA PRO A 179 0.14 -14.70 -7.44
C PRO A 179 0.49 -13.36 -8.12
N SER A 180 -0.08 -13.06 -9.29
CA SER A 180 0.31 -11.92 -10.13
C SER A 180 0.36 -10.59 -9.38
N VAL A 181 -0.63 -10.33 -8.50
CA VAL A 181 -0.72 -9.11 -7.70
C VAL A 181 0.43 -9.00 -6.68
N VAL A 182 0.84 -10.12 -6.08
CA VAL A 182 1.96 -10.16 -5.11
C VAL A 182 3.29 -10.01 -5.83
N MET A 183 3.46 -10.68 -6.97
CA MET A 183 4.65 -10.53 -7.82
C MET A 183 4.83 -9.08 -8.27
N ASN A 184 3.75 -8.43 -8.71
CA ASN A 184 3.77 -7.00 -9.06
C ASN A 184 4.18 -6.13 -7.87
N ASN A 185 3.64 -6.39 -6.67
CA ASN A 185 4.00 -5.65 -5.46
C ASN A 185 5.48 -5.81 -5.08
N LEU A 186 5.97 -7.04 -5.10
CA LEU A 186 7.37 -7.37 -4.86
C LEU A 186 8.27 -6.62 -5.86
N ALA A 187 7.95 -6.68 -7.15
CA ALA A 187 8.70 -6.00 -8.18
C ALA A 187 8.78 -4.48 -7.98
N LEU A 188 7.68 -3.83 -7.61
CA LEU A 188 7.70 -2.40 -7.33
C LEU A 188 8.57 -2.08 -6.11
N SER A 189 8.56 -2.94 -5.07
CA SER A 189 9.46 -2.78 -3.92
C SER A 189 10.93 -2.96 -4.30
N LEU A 190 11.24 -3.93 -5.16
CA LEU A 190 12.58 -4.16 -5.69
C LEU A 190 13.08 -2.97 -6.52
N ALA A 191 12.21 -2.43 -7.38
CA ALA A 191 12.54 -1.25 -8.20
C ALA A 191 12.84 -0.02 -7.33
N GLN A 192 12.15 0.17 -6.21
CA GLN A 192 12.47 1.24 -5.24
C GLN A 192 13.84 1.11 -4.60
N GLN A 193 14.35 -0.12 -4.48
CA GLN A 193 15.70 -0.40 -4.02
C GLN A 193 16.75 -0.32 -5.15
N GLY A 194 16.33 -0.04 -6.38
CA GLY A 194 17.20 -0.03 -7.56
C GLY A 194 17.56 -1.43 -8.08
N LYS A 195 16.93 -2.49 -7.57
CA LYS A 195 17.07 -3.88 -8.04
C LYS A 195 16.22 -4.09 -9.30
N PHE A 196 16.52 -3.32 -10.36
CA PHE A 196 15.66 -3.23 -11.54
C PHE A 196 15.56 -4.53 -12.33
N ASP A 197 16.66 -5.28 -12.47
CA ASP A 197 16.67 -6.50 -13.28
C ASP A 197 15.73 -7.56 -12.66
N GLU A 198 15.79 -7.75 -11.34
CA GLU A 198 14.89 -8.65 -10.62
C GLU A 198 13.44 -8.15 -10.63
N ALA A 199 13.23 -6.83 -10.50
CA ALA A 199 11.90 -6.25 -10.58
C ALA A 199 11.23 -6.52 -11.94
N LEU A 200 11.98 -6.42 -13.03
CA LEU A 200 11.45 -6.67 -14.38
C LEU A 200 11.08 -8.15 -14.56
N ASP A 201 11.91 -9.09 -14.09
CA ASP A 201 11.59 -10.52 -14.16
C ASP A 201 10.27 -10.85 -13.43
N PHE A 202 10.08 -10.31 -12.22
CA PHE A 202 8.81 -10.48 -11.51
C PHE A 202 7.61 -9.81 -12.20
N LEU A 203 7.79 -8.65 -12.84
CA LEU A 203 6.71 -7.99 -13.58
C LEU A 203 6.32 -8.77 -14.83
N GLU A 204 7.28 -9.32 -15.56
CA GLU A 204 7.00 -10.20 -16.69
C GLU A 204 6.29 -11.49 -16.26
N GLN A 205 6.70 -12.09 -15.13
CA GLN A 205 6.01 -13.25 -14.55
C GLN A 205 4.58 -12.89 -14.13
N ALA A 206 4.37 -11.74 -13.49
CA ALA A 206 3.06 -11.24 -13.11
C ALA A 206 2.17 -11.02 -14.35
N GLN A 207 2.72 -10.44 -15.41
CA GLN A 207 2.04 -10.18 -16.67
C GLN A 207 1.60 -11.48 -17.36
N ARG A 208 2.47 -12.50 -17.42
CA ARG A 208 2.13 -13.82 -17.98
C ARG A 208 0.99 -14.51 -17.22
N GLN A 209 0.84 -14.19 -15.94
CA GLN A 209 -0.20 -14.76 -15.08
C GLN A 209 -1.41 -13.84 -14.90
N SER A 210 -1.41 -12.61 -15.46
CA SER A 210 -2.54 -11.69 -15.28
C SER A 210 -3.84 -12.29 -15.79
N THR A 211 -4.93 -11.97 -15.10
CA THR A 211 -6.24 -11.97 -15.76
C THR A 211 -6.33 -10.77 -16.74
N PRO A 212 -7.22 -10.80 -17.74
CA PRO A 212 -7.40 -9.68 -18.68
C PRO A 212 -7.59 -8.33 -17.98
N GLU A 213 -8.27 -8.33 -16.84
CA GLU A 213 -8.55 -7.13 -16.06
C GLU A 213 -7.31 -6.55 -15.36
N GLN A 214 -6.31 -7.39 -15.10
CA GLN A 214 -5.06 -6.99 -14.45
C GLN A 214 -3.97 -6.57 -15.45
N GLN A 215 -4.12 -6.91 -16.74
CA GLN A 215 -3.10 -6.67 -17.78
C GLN A 215 -2.68 -5.19 -17.82
N GLY A 216 -3.65 -4.27 -17.87
CA GLY A 216 -3.34 -2.84 -17.94
C GLY A 216 -2.47 -2.33 -16.78
N MET A 217 -2.72 -2.81 -15.55
CA MET A 217 -1.89 -2.46 -14.39
C MET A 217 -0.47 -3.03 -14.53
N HIS A 218 -0.33 -4.29 -14.93
CA HIS A 218 0.99 -4.92 -15.09
C HIS A 218 1.80 -4.24 -16.20
N ASP A 219 1.18 -3.93 -17.34
CA ASP A 219 1.80 -3.24 -18.47
C ASP A 219 2.34 -1.86 -18.06
N GLN A 220 1.52 -1.10 -17.32
CA GLN A 220 1.90 0.22 -16.81
C GLN A 220 3.09 0.13 -15.84
N ASN A 221 3.06 -0.83 -14.91
CA ASN A 221 4.13 -1.01 -13.93
C ASN A 221 5.43 -1.49 -14.58
N LEU A 222 5.35 -2.40 -15.55
CA LEU A 222 6.51 -2.83 -16.34
C LEU A 222 7.15 -1.65 -17.08
N ALA A 223 6.36 -0.88 -17.83
CA ALA A 223 6.85 0.30 -18.55
C ALA A 223 7.46 1.36 -17.62
N LEU A 224 6.89 1.54 -16.42
CA LEU A 224 7.41 2.44 -15.40
C LEU A 224 8.81 2.00 -14.92
N VAL A 225 8.96 0.73 -14.57
CA VAL A 225 10.25 0.18 -14.08
C VAL A 225 11.32 0.22 -15.17
N GLU A 226 10.99 -0.14 -16.42
CA GLU A 226 11.94 -0.02 -17.55
C GLU A 226 12.46 1.41 -17.74
N LYS A 227 11.55 2.41 -17.65
CA LYS A 227 11.92 3.82 -17.78
C LYS A 227 12.86 4.25 -16.67
N LEU A 228 12.65 3.77 -15.44
CA LEU A 228 13.51 4.05 -14.29
C LEU A 228 14.89 3.42 -14.45
N GLN A 229 14.95 2.15 -14.89
CA GLN A 229 16.20 1.45 -15.16
C GLN A 229 17.03 2.23 -16.21
N LYS A 230 16.42 2.59 -17.35
CA LYS A 230 17.06 3.39 -18.41
C LYS A 230 17.58 4.74 -17.89
N LYS A 231 16.80 5.42 -17.03
CA LYS A 231 17.21 6.69 -16.41
C LYS A 231 18.38 6.51 -15.43
N SER A 232 18.41 5.41 -14.67
CA SER A 232 19.49 5.10 -13.74
C SER A 232 20.80 4.79 -14.46
N ALA A 233 20.73 4.09 -15.61
CA ALA A 233 21.89 3.77 -16.43
C ALA A 233 22.54 5.03 -17.04
N LYS A 234 21.74 6.04 -17.40
CA LYS A 234 22.25 7.32 -17.93
C LYS A 234 22.92 8.23 -16.89
N LYS A 235 22.77 7.93 -15.59
CA LYS A 235 23.36 8.70 -14.49
C LYS A 235 24.70 8.14 -14.01
N LYS A 236 25.07 6.94 -14.46
CA LYS A 236 26.37 6.31 -14.21
C LYS A 236 27.32 6.66 -15.36
#